data_AF-A0A8S3RWV8-F1
#
_entry.id   AF-A0A8S3RWV8-F1
#
_cell.length_a   1.000
_cell.length_b   1.000
_cell.length_c   1.000
_cell.angle_alpha   90.00
_cell.angle_beta   90.00
_cell.angle_gamma   90.00
#
_symmetry.space_group_name_H-M   'P 1'
#
loop_
_entity.id
_entity.type
_entity.pdbx_description
1 polymer ?
#
loop_
_entity_poly.entity_id
_entity_poly.type
_entity_poly.pdbx_seq_one_letter_code
_entity_poly.pdbx_strand_id
1 'polypeptide(L)'
;MKVTFLLTLLVLVVLVTNSFGWLWRRSRRNRCGTWLRHRPCTAAKCSDPSRGKPFYFGTTRLFCMAKGKRGSSPSRPTWALKHRWIEYNGHFFERLKNGGDIFSSNAPKDSNKCSSSRESRPAGYSSLSIDCMKRCTNKYRQRYGGYRLLSNNCHHFANRFSDILCSSSSCPSWCA
;
A
#
# COMPACT_ATOMS: atom_id res chain seq x y z
N MET A 1 9.38 31.40 -41.38
CA MET A 1 8.16 30.77 -40.83
C MET A 1 8.46 29.45 -40.08
N LYS A 2 9.50 29.37 -39.25
CA LYS A 2 9.81 28.15 -38.45
C LYS A 2 9.78 28.37 -36.94
N VAL A 3 10.06 29.59 -36.49
CA VAL A 3 10.15 29.95 -35.06
C VAL A 3 8.76 30.09 -34.42
N THR A 4 7.79 30.65 -35.14
CA THR A 4 6.40 30.79 -34.66
C THR A 4 5.72 29.45 -34.42
N PHE A 5 6.01 28.43 -35.24
CA PHE A 5 5.40 27.10 -35.12
C PHE A 5 5.91 26.34 -33.88
N LEU A 6 7.19 26.51 -33.53
CA LEU A 6 7.82 25.92 -32.36
C LEU A 6 7.30 26.52 -31.05
N LEU A 7 7.09 27.84 -31.02
CA LEU A 7 6.49 28.54 -29.88
C LEU A 7 5.04 28.13 -29.67
N THR A 8 4.23 28.01 -30.72
CA THR A 8 2.84 27.52 -30.60
C THR A 8 2.77 26.06 -30.14
N LEU A 9 3.69 25.20 -30.59
CA LEU A 9 3.76 23.80 -30.16
C LEU A 9 4.14 23.68 -28.68
N LEU A 10 5.10 24.47 -28.21
CA LEU A 10 5.52 24.49 -26.80
C LEU A 10 4.39 24.96 -25.87
N VAL A 11 3.66 26.01 -26.24
CA VAL A 11 2.53 26.51 -25.45
C VAL A 11 1.41 25.46 -25.38
N LEU A 12 1.10 24.77 -26.48
CA LEU A 12 0.14 23.66 -26.49
C LEU A 12 0.61 22.50 -25.59
N VAL A 13 1.88 22.11 -25.64
CA VAL A 13 2.41 21.03 -24.78
C VAL A 13 2.34 21.40 -23.30
N VAL A 14 2.63 22.65 -22.93
CA VAL A 14 2.54 23.13 -21.53
C VAL A 14 1.08 23.21 -21.04
N LEU A 15 0.14 23.61 -21.90
CA LEU A 15 -1.29 23.67 -21.54
C LEU A 15 -1.91 22.27 -21.45
N VAL A 16 -1.53 21.36 -22.35
CA VAL A 16 -1.99 19.97 -22.36
C VAL A 16 -1.45 19.21 -21.13
N THR A 17 -0.16 19.38 -20.78
CA THR A 17 0.44 18.74 -19.59
C THR A 17 -0.12 19.27 -18.26
N ASN A 18 -0.42 20.58 -18.16
CA ASN A 18 -1.07 21.14 -16.96
C ASN A 18 -2.54 20.71 -16.81
N SER A 19 -3.26 20.60 -17.92
CA SER A 19 -4.65 20.12 -17.94
C SER A 19 -4.76 18.64 -17.59
N PHE A 20 -3.83 17.81 -18.09
CA PHE A 20 -3.71 16.40 -17.67
C PHE A 20 -3.28 16.25 -16.21
N GLY A 21 -2.43 17.15 -15.68
CA GLY A 21 -2.04 17.15 -14.27
C GLY A 21 -3.21 17.41 -13.32
N TRP A 22 -4.09 18.35 -13.66
CA TRP A 22 -5.32 18.64 -12.90
C TRP A 22 -6.38 17.55 -13.02
N LEU A 23 -6.58 16.98 -14.21
CA LEU A 23 -7.45 15.82 -14.40
C LEU A 23 -6.95 14.59 -13.64
N TRP A 24 -5.63 14.37 -13.58
CA TRP A 24 -5.03 13.30 -12.78
C TRP A 24 -5.15 13.55 -11.27
N ARG A 25 -5.01 14.79 -10.78
CA ARG A 25 -5.21 15.14 -9.36
C ARG A 25 -6.66 14.99 -8.92
N ARG A 26 -7.64 15.40 -9.74
CA ARG A 26 -9.07 15.25 -9.43
C ARG A 26 -9.51 13.79 -9.50
N SER A 27 -8.95 13.04 -10.43
CA SER A 27 -9.27 11.62 -10.60
C SER A 27 -8.53 10.69 -9.62
N ARG A 28 -7.50 11.15 -8.87
CA ARG A 28 -6.91 10.38 -7.74
C ARG A 28 -7.66 10.54 -6.42
N ARG A 29 -8.50 11.58 -6.27
CA ARG A 29 -9.36 11.74 -5.08
C ARG A 29 -10.51 10.72 -5.05
N ASN A 30 -10.88 10.18 -6.22
CA ASN A 30 -12.04 9.29 -6.39
C ASN A 30 -11.69 7.94 -7.05
N ARG A 31 -10.41 7.54 -7.16
CA ARG A 31 -10.01 6.25 -7.75
C ARG A 31 -9.36 5.31 -6.74
N CYS A 32 -10.18 4.45 -6.16
CA CYS A 32 -9.76 3.10 -5.76
C CYS A 32 -9.62 2.27 -7.07
N GLY A 33 -8.43 1.80 -7.43
CA GLY A 33 -8.23 0.98 -8.65
C GLY A 33 -8.19 -0.52 -8.33
N THR A 34 -8.52 -1.48 -9.21
CA THR A 34 -9.21 -1.48 -10.52
C THR A 34 -9.53 -2.95 -10.87
N TRP A 35 -10.59 -3.14 -11.68
CA TRP A 35 -11.04 -4.35 -12.40
C TRP A 35 -11.89 -5.39 -11.64
N LEU A 36 -13.15 -5.50 -12.10
CA LEU A 36 -14.26 -6.37 -11.67
C LEU A 36 -15.09 -5.85 -10.48
N ARG A 37 -16.18 -5.16 -10.86
CA ARG A 37 -17.35 -4.73 -10.08
C ARG A 37 -17.19 -3.43 -9.29
N HIS A 38 -17.89 -2.41 -9.79
CA HIS A 38 -18.17 -1.15 -9.13
C HIS A 38 -18.78 -1.37 -7.74
N ARG A 39 -17.98 -1.24 -6.67
CA ARG A 39 -18.47 -0.94 -5.32
C ARG A 39 -18.25 0.55 -5.06
N PRO A 40 -19.26 1.29 -4.56
CA PRO A 40 -19.08 2.69 -4.19
C PRO A 40 -17.99 2.80 -3.12
N CYS A 41 -17.09 3.75 -3.29
CA CYS A 41 -15.94 3.93 -2.40
C CYS A 41 -16.42 4.30 -1.00
N THR A 42 -16.29 3.37 -0.06
CA THR A 42 -16.35 3.61 1.39
C THR A 42 -15.19 4.47 1.91
N ALA A 43 -14.41 5.10 1.03
CA ALA A 43 -13.26 5.94 1.34
C ALA A 43 -13.61 7.07 2.32
N ALA A 44 -14.80 7.68 2.22
CA ALA A 44 -15.26 8.70 3.17
C ALA A 44 -15.37 8.16 4.59
N LYS A 45 -15.85 6.92 4.78
CA LYS A 45 -15.90 6.28 6.09
C LYS A 45 -14.52 5.84 6.56
N CYS A 46 -13.59 5.55 5.66
CA CYS A 46 -12.27 5.03 6.03
C CYS A 46 -11.38 6.06 6.72
N SER A 47 -11.59 7.35 6.38
CA SER A 47 -10.83 8.47 6.91
C SER A 47 -11.38 9.02 8.23
N ASP A 48 -12.48 8.46 8.75
CA ASP A 48 -13.15 8.90 9.97
C ASP A 48 -12.44 8.37 11.23
N PRO A 49 -11.82 9.24 12.05
CA PRO A 49 -11.13 8.83 13.27
C PRO A 49 -12.04 8.20 14.33
N SER A 50 -13.34 8.48 14.32
CA SER A 50 -14.29 7.94 15.31
C SER A 50 -14.47 6.42 15.20
N ARG A 51 -14.06 5.82 14.08
CA ARG A 51 -14.17 4.37 13.83
C ARG A 51 -13.16 3.54 14.60
N GLY A 52 -12.16 4.16 15.22
CA GLY A 52 -11.19 3.46 16.06
C GLY A 52 -9.77 3.87 15.78
N LYS A 53 -8.87 2.89 15.67
CA LYS A 53 -7.44 3.13 15.65
C LYS A 53 -6.91 3.34 14.23
N PRO A 54 -5.91 4.21 14.03
CA PRO A 54 -5.34 4.42 12.71
C PRO A 54 -4.50 3.23 12.26
N PHE A 55 -4.46 3.00 10.95
CA PHE A 55 -3.49 2.13 10.29
C PHE A 55 -2.71 2.88 9.21
N TYR A 56 -1.50 2.42 8.93
CA TYR A 56 -0.54 3.09 8.06
C TYR A 56 0.09 2.09 7.09
N PHE A 57 0.35 2.52 5.86
CA PHE A 57 1.29 1.80 5.02
C PHE A 57 2.73 2.14 5.41
N GLY A 58 3.62 1.19 5.15
CA GLY A 58 5.04 1.45 5.18
C GLY A 58 5.81 0.58 4.21
N THR A 59 7.10 0.90 4.10
CA THR A 59 8.00 0.17 3.22
C THR A 59 9.35 -0.08 3.86
N THR A 60 9.90 -1.27 3.63
CA THR A 60 11.29 -1.63 3.90
C THR A 60 12.02 -1.86 2.57
N ARG A 61 13.31 -1.51 2.47
CA ARG A 61 14.08 -1.72 1.22
C ARG A 61 14.25 -3.22 0.91
N LEU A 62 13.65 -3.71 -0.18
CA LEU A 62 13.61 -5.15 -0.51
C LEU A 62 14.98 -5.71 -0.86
N PHE A 63 15.81 -4.94 -1.56
CA PHE A 63 17.18 -5.37 -1.87
C PHE A 63 18.03 -5.61 -0.63
N CYS A 64 17.83 -4.82 0.42
CA CYS A 64 18.52 -5.03 1.70
C CYS A 64 18.05 -6.32 2.37
N MET A 65 16.73 -6.56 2.40
CA MET A 65 16.16 -7.81 2.93
C MET A 65 16.63 -9.05 2.14
N ALA A 66 16.76 -8.94 0.81
CA ALA A 66 17.18 -10.05 -0.05
C ALA A 66 18.69 -10.35 0.02
N LYS A 67 19.53 -9.33 0.22
CA LYS A 67 21.00 -9.47 0.24
C LYS A 67 21.61 -9.54 1.65
N GLY A 68 20.82 -9.30 2.70
CA GLY A 68 21.29 -9.30 4.10
C GLY A 68 22.34 -8.21 4.41
N LYS A 69 22.53 -7.20 3.54
CA LYS A 69 23.61 -6.20 3.64
C LYS A 69 23.09 -4.78 3.96
N ARG A 70 23.86 -4.06 4.80
CA ARG A 70 23.70 -2.62 5.10
C ARG A 70 23.89 -1.77 3.83
N GLY A 71 23.09 -0.71 3.69
CA GLY A 71 22.66 -0.18 2.39
C GLY A 71 23.60 0.73 1.58
N SER A 72 23.09 1.17 0.42
CA SER A 72 23.59 2.29 -0.40
C SER A 72 22.42 3.00 -1.13
N SER A 73 22.66 4.23 -1.65
CA SER A 73 21.73 5.30 -2.08
C SER A 73 20.87 5.05 -3.38
N PRO A 74 19.95 5.95 -3.82
CA PRO A 74 18.63 5.58 -4.41
C PRO A 74 18.53 5.47 -5.95
N SER A 75 17.48 4.76 -6.43
CA SER A 75 16.92 4.81 -7.81
C SER A 75 15.47 4.28 -7.86
N ARG A 76 14.62 4.67 -8.84
CA ARG A 76 13.18 4.26 -8.96
C ARG A 76 12.66 4.08 -10.39
N PRO A 77 11.92 2.97 -10.63
CA PRO A 77 10.56 3.02 -11.23
C PRO A 77 9.52 2.12 -10.51
N THR A 78 8.29 2.11 -11.01
CA THR A 78 7.01 1.51 -10.51
C THR A 78 7.01 -0.01 -10.24
N TRP A 79 8.12 -0.69 -10.54
CA TRP A 79 8.50 -2.03 -10.08
C TRP A 79 9.27 -1.95 -8.76
N ALA A 80 8.81 -1.09 -7.86
CA ALA A 80 9.64 -0.67 -6.73
C ALA A 80 10.08 -1.88 -5.92
N LEU A 81 11.39 -2.14 -5.90
CA LEU A 81 12.06 -3.18 -5.12
C LEU A 81 12.02 -2.79 -3.63
N LYS A 82 10.81 -2.73 -3.11
CA LYS A 82 10.43 -2.35 -1.75
C LYS A 82 9.45 -3.38 -1.23
N HIS A 83 9.72 -3.85 -0.03
CA HIS A 83 8.80 -4.64 0.75
C HIS A 83 7.75 -3.70 1.33
N ARG A 84 6.47 -4.04 1.23
CA ARG A 84 5.35 -3.24 1.76
C ARG A 84 4.68 -3.97 2.92
N TRP A 85 4.31 -3.21 3.94
CA TRP A 85 3.69 -3.68 5.16
C TRP A 85 2.59 -2.73 5.63
N ILE A 86 1.72 -3.21 6.52
CA ILE A 86 0.70 -2.41 7.22
C ILE A 86 1.07 -2.33 8.70
N GLU A 87 1.13 -1.13 9.26
CA GLU A 87 1.11 -0.93 10.72
C GLU A 87 -0.31 -0.64 11.17
N TYR A 88 -0.77 -1.36 12.18
CA TYR A 88 -2.06 -1.12 12.83
C TYR A 88 -1.91 -1.33 14.33
N ASN A 89 -2.16 -0.27 15.11
CA ASN A 89 -2.08 -0.29 16.57
C ASN A 89 -0.75 -0.89 17.10
N GLY A 90 0.39 -0.46 16.56
CA GLY A 90 1.72 -0.91 17.01
C GLY A 90 2.13 -2.31 16.52
N HIS A 91 1.28 -2.98 15.75
CA HIS A 91 1.57 -4.26 15.12
C HIS A 91 1.81 -4.08 13.63
N PHE A 92 2.79 -4.81 13.10
CA PHE A 92 3.18 -4.79 11.70
C PHE A 92 2.77 -6.10 11.05
N PHE A 93 2.09 -6.02 9.91
CA PHE A 93 1.59 -7.17 9.15
C PHE A 93 2.25 -7.19 7.77
N GLU A 94 2.87 -8.32 7.44
CA GLU A 94 3.80 -8.41 6.31
C GLU A 94 3.71 -9.75 5.59
N ARG A 95 3.93 -9.75 4.27
CA ARG A 95 4.09 -10.96 3.47
C ARG A 95 5.47 -11.03 2.83
N LEU A 96 6.29 -11.95 3.30
CA LEU A 96 7.65 -12.15 2.85
C LEU A 96 7.72 -13.16 1.69
N LYS A 97 8.64 -12.95 0.73
CA LYS A 97 8.83 -13.86 -0.40
C LYS A 97 9.15 -15.29 0.06
N ASN A 98 10.03 -15.42 1.05
CA ASN A 98 10.51 -16.70 1.57
C ASN A 98 10.14 -16.94 3.04
N GLY A 99 9.40 -16.03 3.68
CA GLY A 99 9.12 -16.07 5.13
C GLY A 99 7.64 -16.23 5.47
N GLY A 100 6.76 -16.34 4.47
CA GLY A 100 5.31 -16.46 4.68
C GLY A 100 4.63 -15.15 5.05
N ASP A 101 3.46 -15.28 5.66
CA ASP A 101 2.65 -14.17 6.18
C ASP A 101 2.93 -14.05 7.68
N ILE A 102 3.39 -12.89 8.12
CA ILE A 102 3.87 -12.68 9.48
C ILE A 102 3.26 -11.44 10.11
N PHE A 103 3.28 -11.41 11.43
CA PHE A 103 3.07 -10.19 12.20
C PHE A 103 4.16 -10.04 13.26
N SER A 104 4.49 -8.80 13.59
CA SER A 104 5.45 -8.47 14.65
C SER A 104 4.93 -7.33 15.50
N SER A 105 5.38 -7.30 16.75
CA SER A 105 5.20 -6.15 17.63
C SER A 105 6.42 -5.22 17.50
N ASN A 106 6.21 -3.91 17.61
CA ASN A 106 7.23 -2.87 17.70
C ASN A 106 7.94 -2.46 16.40
N ALA A 107 8.25 -3.38 15.49
CA ALA A 107 8.93 -3.01 14.23
C ALA A 107 8.67 -4.00 13.09
N PRO A 108 8.68 -3.53 11.81
CA PRO A 108 8.60 -4.41 10.66
C PRO A 108 9.91 -5.20 10.50
N LYS A 109 9.84 -6.33 9.81
CA LYS A 109 10.93 -7.27 9.62
C LYS A 109 12.14 -6.58 8.98
N ASP A 110 13.30 -6.87 9.56
CA ASP A 110 14.61 -6.36 9.15
C ASP A 110 14.75 -4.83 9.19
N SER A 111 13.82 -4.09 9.79
CA SER A 111 13.90 -2.63 9.89
C SER A 111 15.09 -2.10 10.70
N ASN A 112 15.63 -2.91 11.62
CA ASN A 112 16.88 -2.62 12.34
C ASN A 112 18.14 -2.73 11.46
N LYS A 113 18.05 -3.43 10.32
CA LYS A 113 19.15 -3.64 9.37
C LYS A 113 18.96 -2.85 8.08
N CYS A 114 17.70 -2.65 7.71
CA CYS A 114 17.27 -2.09 6.44
C CYS A 114 16.44 -0.84 6.68
N SER A 115 16.77 0.24 5.97
CA SER A 115 15.99 1.47 5.99
C SER A 115 14.51 1.16 5.73
N SER A 116 13.69 1.55 6.70
CA SER A 116 12.25 1.38 6.73
C SER A 116 11.60 2.73 6.98
N SER A 117 10.42 2.94 6.41
CA SER A 117 9.68 4.18 6.56
C SER A 117 8.19 3.91 6.56
N ARG A 118 7.49 4.47 7.54
CA ARG A 118 6.04 4.57 7.59
C ARG A 118 5.57 5.80 6.82
N GLU A 119 4.37 5.76 6.24
CA GLU A 119 3.69 6.96 5.78
C GLU A 119 3.39 7.91 6.96
N SER A 120 3.47 9.22 6.72
CA SER A 120 3.27 10.23 7.76
C SER A 120 1.81 10.45 8.13
N ARG A 121 0.89 10.07 7.24
CA ARG A 121 -0.56 10.19 7.46
C ARG A 121 -1.18 8.79 7.54
N PRO A 122 -2.24 8.61 8.36
CA PRO A 122 -2.96 7.36 8.40
C PRO A 122 -3.62 7.09 7.05
N ALA A 123 -3.60 5.83 6.63
CA ALA A 123 -4.31 5.35 5.46
C ALA A 123 -5.82 5.19 5.74
N GLY A 124 -6.18 4.97 7.01
CA GLY A 124 -7.55 4.97 7.50
C GLY A 124 -7.63 4.56 8.97
N TYR A 125 -8.85 4.32 9.44
CA TYR A 125 -9.17 3.93 10.81
C TYR A 125 -10.03 2.66 10.86
N SER A 126 -9.84 1.84 11.88
CA SER A 126 -10.56 0.59 12.06
C SER A 126 -10.86 0.29 13.53
N SER A 127 -11.96 -0.40 13.77
CA SER A 127 -12.34 -0.96 15.08
C SER A 127 -11.99 -2.44 15.23
N LEU A 128 -11.47 -3.09 14.18
CA LEU A 128 -11.14 -4.51 14.22
C LEU A 128 -10.07 -4.79 15.30
N SER A 129 -10.23 -5.90 16.02
CA SER A 129 -9.22 -6.30 16.99
C SER A 129 -7.91 -6.72 16.33
N ILE A 130 -6.80 -6.56 17.04
CA ILE A 130 -5.51 -7.07 16.57
C ILE A 130 -5.55 -8.58 16.35
N ASP A 131 -6.22 -9.32 17.23
CA ASP A 131 -6.31 -10.77 17.09
C ASP A 131 -7.08 -11.19 15.83
N CYS A 132 -8.06 -10.41 15.39
CA CYS A 132 -8.66 -10.61 14.07
C CYS A 132 -7.60 -10.51 12.96
N MET A 133 -6.80 -9.44 12.97
CA MET A 133 -5.78 -9.22 11.93
C MET A 133 -4.66 -10.28 11.98
N LYS A 134 -4.28 -10.76 13.17
CA LYS A 134 -3.37 -11.90 13.33
C LYS A 134 -3.95 -13.17 12.70
N ARG A 135 -5.22 -13.51 12.97
CA ARG A 135 -5.84 -14.68 12.34
C ARG A 135 -5.97 -14.53 10.82
N CYS A 136 -6.34 -13.34 10.33
CA CYS A 136 -6.33 -13.05 8.89
C CYS A 136 -4.94 -13.27 8.27
N THR A 137 -3.88 -12.90 8.98
CA THR A 137 -2.48 -13.11 8.55
C THR A 137 -2.17 -14.60 8.45
N ASN A 138 -2.49 -15.37 9.50
CA ASN A 138 -2.26 -16.81 9.54
C ASN A 138 -3.01 -17.58 8.43
N LYS A 139 -4.22 -17.12 8.09
CA LYS A 139 -5.08 -17.74 7.05
C LYS A 139 -4.86 -17.16 5.65
N TYR A 140 -4.04 -16.13 5.49
CA TYR A 140 -3.91 -15.42 4.23
C TYR A 140 -3.43 -16.34 3.09
N ARG A 141 -2.39 -17.16 3.33
CA ARG A 141 -1.92 -18.15 2.35
C ARG A 141 -3.00 -19.16 1.97
N GLN A 142 -3.81 -19.63 2.92
CA GLN A 142 -4.93 -20.54 2.64
C GLN A 142 -5.98 -19.86 1.76
N ARG A 143 -6.28 -18.58 2.01
CA ARG A 143 -7.28 -17.81 1.27
C ARG A 143 -6.85 -17.39 -0.14
N TYR A 144 -5.59 -16.95 -0.28
CA TYR A 144 -5.11 -16.28 -1.50
C TYR A 144 -3.95 -17.02 -2.21
N GLY A 145 -3.49 -18.14 -1.67
CA GLY A 145 -2.41 -18.96 -2.22
C GLY A 145 -1.00 -18.49 -1.81
N GLY A 146 0.01 -19.13 -2.41
CA GLY A 146 1.44 -18.85 -2.19
C GLY A 146 1.93 -17.52 -2.78
N TYR A 147 3.18 -17.14 -2.49
CA TYR A 147 3.74 -15.87 -2.94
C TYR A 147 3.93 -15.88 -4.47
N ARG A 148 3.44 -14.86 -5.16
CA ARG A 148 3.64 -14.67 -6.60
C ARG A 148 4.05 -13.25 -6.89
N LEU A 149 5.16 -13.06 -7.61
CA LEU A 149 5.78 -11.75 -7.84
C LEU A 149 4.80 -10.72 -8.43
N LEU A 150 3.89 -11.14 -9.32
CA LEU A 150 2.98 -10.22 -10.02
C LEU A 150 1.56 -10.18 -9.44
N SER A 151 1.11 -11.21 -8.72
CA SER A 151 -0.31 -11.37 -8.35
C SER A 151 -0.62 -11.64 -6.87
N ASN A 152 0.35 -12.06 -6.07
CA ASN A 152 0.15 -12.30 -4.63
C ASN A 152 1.44 -12.08 -3.83
N ASN A 153 1.91 -10.83 -3.87
CA ASN A 153 3.14 -10.37 -3.25
C ASN A 153 2.85 -9.49 -2.01
N CYS A 154 3.89 -8.87 -1.45
CA CYS A 154 3.77 -7.98 -0.29
C CYS A 154 2.89 -6.75 -0.52
N HIS A 155 2.82 -6.21 -1.73
CA HIS A 155 1.95 -5.06 -2.04
C HIS A 155 0.48 -5.49 -2.09
N HIS A 156 0.20 -6.63 -2.71
CA HIS A 156 -1.15 -7.22 -2.73
C HIS A 156 -1.64 -7.55 -1.31
N PHE A 157 -0.76 -8.10 -0.48
CA PHE A 157 -1.05 -8.35 0.92
C PHE A 157 -1.43 -7.06 1.66
N ALA A 158 -0.57 -6.03 1.58
CA ALA A 158 -0.80 -4.78 2.29
C ALA A 158 -2.10 -4.09 1.83
N ASN A 159 -2.39 -4.09 0.53
CA ASN A 159 -3.62 -3.51 -0.01
C ASN A 159 -4.86 -4.27 0.49
N ARG A 160 -4.84 -5.61 0.48
CA ARG A 160 -5.97 -6.41 1.00
C ARG A 160 -6.18 -6.20 2.50
N PHE A 161 -5.10 -6.06 3.28
CA PHE A 161 -5.20 -5.74 4.70
C PHE A 161 -5.81 -4.36 4.95
N SER A 162 -5.37 -3.35 4.18
CA SER A 162 -6.00 -2.03 4.18
C SER A 162 -7.49 -2.13 3.86
N ASP A 163 -7.90 -2.91 2.86
CA ASP A 163 -9.31 -3.09 2.51
C ASP A 163 -10.12 -3.73 3.64
N ILE A 164 -9.58 -4.75 4.33
CA ILE A 164 -10.22 -5.39 5.48
C ILE A 164 -10.44 -4.36 6.60
N LEU A 165 -9.37 -3.65 6.99
CA LEU A 165 -9.41 -2.63 8.06
C LEU A 165 -10.40 -1.50 7.73
N CYS A 166 -10.46 -1.12 6.46
CA CYS A 166 -11.29 -0.04 5.97
C CYS A 166 -12.78 -0.39 5.85
N SER A 167 -13.09 -1.60 5.36
CA SER A 167 -14.44 -1.97 4.93
C SER A 167 -15.20 -2.86 5.92
N SER A 168 -14.52 -3.54 6.83
CA SER A 168 -15.16 -4.48 7.77
C SER A 168 -15.39 -3.85 9.14
N SER A 169 -16.54 -4.14 9.74
CA SER A 169 -16.87 -3.80 11.14
C SER A 169 -16.73 -5.01 12.07
N SER A 170 -16.62 -6.22 11.52
CA SER A 170 -16.42 -7.48 12.23
C SER A 170 -15.35 -8.31 11.54
N CYS A 171 -14.81 -9.31 12.25
CA CYS A 171 -13.73 -10.13 11.70
C CYS A 171 -14.25 -10.97 10.52
N PRO A 172 -13.60 -10.92 9.34
CA PRO A 172 -14.03 -11.74 8.20
C PRO A 172 -14.03 -13.23 8.55
N SER A 173 -15.02 -13.98 8.08
CA SER A 173 -15.19 -15.40 8.42
C SER A 173 -14.02 -16.29 8.00
N TRP A 174 -13.32 -15.97 6.92
CA TRP A 174 -12.12 -16.70 6.50
C TRP A 174 -10.89 -16.42 7.37
N CYS A 175 -10.96 -15.43 8.26
CA CYS A 175 -9.99 -15.17 9.31
C CYS A 175 -10.34 -15.90 10.61
N ALA A 176 -11.34 -16.79 10.64
CA ALA A 176 -11.64 -17.63 11.80
C ALA A 176 -10.70 -18.84 11.86
#